data_AF-A0A250I8N6-F1
#
_entry.id   AF-A0A250I8N6-F1
#
_cell.length_a   1.000
_cell.length_b   1.000
_cell.length_c   1.000
_cell.angle_alpha   90.00
_cell.angle_beta   90.00
_cell.angle_gamma   90.00
#
_symmetry.space_group_name_H-M   'P 1'
#
loop_
_entity.id
_entity.type
_entity.pdbx_description
1 polymer ?
#
loop_
_entity_poly.entity_id
_entity_poly.type
_entity_poly.pdbx_seq_one_letter_code
_entity_poly.pdbx_strand_id
1 'polypeptide(L)'
;MPPHQPTVCDPSPDLLPNLRSDQRVQLPVFSSAPSFRCPHCQTLTSFEVSEFSEEARGFPERAAFDKASRTLRSRGCRHRDFPCQGCHRAVRVVYGAFEFAMSSYLFIPEQVLLGTPRP
;
A
#
# COMPACT_ATOMS: atom_id res chain seq x y z
N MET A 1 -5.14 10.48 32.33
CA MET A 1 -4.86 9.57 31.20
C MET A 1 -5.50 10.17 29.96
N PRO A 2 -4.77 10.65 28.94
CA PRO A 2 -5.41 11.00 27.68
C PRO A 2 -5.74 9.69 26.92
N PRO A 3 -6.83 9.67 26.13
CA PRO A 3 -7.25 8.48 25.40
C PRO A 3 -6.24 8.15 24.31
N HIS A 4 -5.96 6.86 24.13
CA HIS A 4 -5.20 6.34 23.00
C HIS A 4 -5.88 6.79 21.69
N GLN A 5 -5.29 7.78 21.02
CA GLN A 5 -5.71 8.15 19.66
C GLN A 5 -5.37 7.00 18.71
N PRO A 6 -6.30 6.53 17.88
CA PRO A 6 -6.00 5.57 16.85
C PRO A 6 -5.15 6.29 15.80
N THR A 7 -3.83 6.13 15.82
CA THR A 7 -2.99 6.50 14.67
C THR A 7 -3.02 5.34 13.67
N VAL A 8 -4.23 5.07 13.17
CA VAL A 8 -4.44 4.43 11.88
C VAL A 8 -4.13 5.52 10.88
N CYS A 9 -3.01 5.41 10.18
CA CYS A 9 -2.77 6.25 9.03
C CYS A 9 -3.79 5.79 8.00
N ASP A 10 -4.91 6.47 7.85
CA ASP A 10 -5.88 6.06 6.85
C ASP A 10 -5.26 6.22 5.46
N PRO A 11 -5.23 5.17 4.63
CA PRO A 11 -4.89 5.34 3.24
C PRO A 11 -5.93 6.29 2.61
N SER A 12 -5.48 7.28 1.84
CA SER A 12 -6.41 8.14 1.11
C SER A 12 -7.23 7.28 0.14
N PRO A 13 -8.56 7.17 0.31
CA PRO A 13 -9.41 6.35 -0.56
C PRO A 13 -9.36 6.84 -2.02
N ASP A 14 -8.99 8.10 -2.25
CA ASP A 14 -8.85 8.70 -3.58
C ASP A 14 -7.74 8.05 -4.42
N LEU A 15 -6.72 7.46 -3.78
CA LEU A 15 -5.59 6.83 -4.47
C LEU A 15 -5.80 5.35 -4.79
N LEU A 16 -6.68 4.68 -4.04
CA LEU A 16 -6.91 3.24 -4.12
C LEU A 16 -8.37 2.98 -4.54
N PRO A 17 -8.69 2.96 -5.84
CA PRO A 17 -10.07 2.93 -6.31
C PRO A 17 -10.78 1.57 -6.14
N ASN A 18 -10.08 0.52 -5.70
CA ASN A 18 -10.63 -0.84 -5.61
C ASN A 18 -10.76 -1.34 -4.15
N LEU A 19 -10.99 -0.41 -3.22
CA LEU A 19 -11.29 -0.75 -1.83
C LEU A 19 -12.77 -1.12 -1.67
N ARG A 20 -13.03 -2.17 -0.89
CA ARG A 20 -14.37 -2.55 -0.41
C ARG A 20 -14.38 -2.56 1.11
N SER A 21 -15.49 -2.21 1.73
CA SER A 21 -15.68 -2.47 3.16
C SER A 21 -15.93 -3.96 3.40
N ASP A 22 -15.11 -4.63 4.21
CA ASP A 22 -15.38 -6.00 4.65
C ASP A 22 -16.05 -5.98 6.04
N GLN A 23 -17.24 -6.55 6.15
CA GLN A 23 -18.04 -6.54 7.38
C GLN A 23 -17.37 -7.29 8.54
N ARG A 24 -16.42 -8.20 8.27
CA ARG A 24 -15.73 -8.98 9.31
C ARG A 24 -14.72 -8.16 10.08
N VAL A 25 -14.03 -7.24 9.42
CA VAL A 25 -12.99 -6.39 10.02
C VAL A 25 -13.42 -4.94 10.17
N GLN A 26 -14.59 -4.56 9.62
CA GLN A 26 -15.12 -3.18 9.62
C GLN A 26 -14.13 -2.14 9.08
N LEU A 27 -13.25 -2.57 8.18
CA LEU A 27 -12.20 -1.77 7.56
C LEU A 27 -12.23 -1.94 6.04
N PRO A 28 -11.75 -0.95 5.28
CA PRO A 28 -11.55 -1.10 3.84
C PRO A 28 -10.48 -2.16 3.58
N VAL A 29 -10.75 -3.06 2.64
CA VAL A 29 -9.85 -4.11 2.16
C VAL A 29 -9.76 -4.03 0.64
N PHE A 30 -8.70 -4.58 0.05
CA PHE A 30 -8.65 -4.75 -1.39
C PHE A 30 -9.73 -5.76 -1.85
N SER A 31 -10.57 -5.36 -2.82
CA SER A 31 -11.69 -6.18 -3.31
C SER A 31 -11.26 -7.30 -4.27
N SER A 32 -10.21 -7.03 -5.04
CA SER A 32 -9.58 -7.85 -6.09
C SER A 32 -8.17 -7.26 -6.37
N ALA A 33 -7.45 -7.73 -7.40
CA ALA A 33 -6.09 -7.28 -7.75
C ALA A 33 -5.90 -5.77 -7.47
N PRO A 34 -5.09 -5.38 -6.46
CA PRO A 34 -5.06 -4.02 -5.96
C PRO A 34 -4.61 -3.05 -7.05
N SER A 35 -5.25 -1.88 -7.08
CA SER A 35 -4.96 -0.85 -8.06
C SER A 35 -4.64 0.46 -7.38
N PHE A 36 -3.75 1.22 -8.00
CA PHE A 36 -3.33 2.54 -7.56
C PHE A 36 -3.55 3.55 -8.69
N ARG A 37 -4.24 4.66 -8.39
CA ARG A 37 -4.38 5.79 -9.31
C ARG A 37 -3.26 6.79 -9.04
N CYS A 38 -2.39 6.99 -10.02
CA CYS A 38 -1.30 7.95 -9.87
C CYS A 38 -1.83 9.39 -9.79
N PRO A 39 -1.58 10.15 -8.72
CA PRO A 39 -2.06 11.53 -8.62
C PRO A 39 -1.36 12.47 -9.60
N HIS A 40 -0.24 12.05 -10.20
CA HIS A 40 0.52 12.84 -11.16
C HIS A 40 0.04 12.64 -12.60
N CYS A 41 0.07 11.40 -13.10
CA CYS A 41 -0.29 11.11 -14.50
C CYS A 41 -1.70 10.52 -14.67
N GLN A 42 -2.45 10.35 -13.57
CA GLN A 42 -3.81 9.79 -13.53
C GLN A 42 -3.95 8.34 -14.04
N THR A 43 -2.85 7.73 -14.49
CA THR A 43 -2.80 6.32 -14.90
C THR A 43 -3.13 5.41 -13.73
N LEU A 44 -4.01 4.44 -14.01
CA LEU A 44 -4.32 3.35 -13.09
C LEU A 44 -3.27 2.25 -13.25
N THR A 45 -2.67 1.82 -12.16
CA THR A 45 -1.64 0.77 -12.15
C THR A 45 -2.08 -0.33 -11.19
N SER A 46 -2.29 -1.53 -11.73
CA SER A 46 -2.52 -2.73 -10.93
C SER A 46 -1.20 -3.27 -10.40
N PHE A 47 -1.22 -3.79 -9.19
CA PHE A 47 -0.09 -4.48 -8.58
C PHE A 47 -0.57 -5.77 -7.91
N GLU A 48 0.36 -6.65 -7.56
CA GLU A 48 0.05 -7.88 -6.84
C GLU A 48 0.53 -7.79 -5.40
N VAL A 49 -0.28 -8.29 -4.47
CA VAL A 49 0.07 -8.41 -3.05
C VAL A 49 0.89 -9.67 -2.80
N SER A 50 0.65 -10.71 -3.60
CA SER A 50 1.44 -11.95 -3.66
C SER A 50 2.71 -11.74 -4.48
N GLU A 51 3.82 -12.28 -3.98
CA GLU A 51 5.13 -12.44 -4.64
C GLU A 51 5.96 -11.18 -4.88
N PHE A 52 7.21 -11.18 -4.43
CA PHE A 52 8.24 -10.17 -4.74
C PHE A 52 8.31 -9.87 -6.26
N SER A 53 7.87 -8.69 -6.69
CA SER A 53 8.16 -8.19 -8.04
C SER A 53 9.62 -7.79 -8.03
N GLU A 54 10.41 -8.51 -8.83
CA GLU A 54 11.81 -8.15 -9.06
C GLU A 54 11.93 -6.79 -9.77
N GLU A 55 10.88 -6.32 -10.45
CA GLU A 55 10.87 -5.06 -11.21
C GLU A 55 11.01 -3.82 -10.31
N ALA A 56 10.77 -3.97 -9.00
CA ALA A 56 11.00 -2.91 -8.01
C ALA A 56 12.40 -2.93 -7.39
N ARG A 57 13.28 -3.87 -7.76
CA ARG A 57 14.70 -3.83 -7.36
C ARG A 57 15.38 -2.67 -8.09
N GLY A 58 15.60 -1.57 -7.38
CA GLY A 58 16.47 -0.48 -7.85
C GLY A 58 15.89 0.93 -7.78
N PHE A 59 14.74 1.15 -7.12
CA PHE A 59 14.30 2.53 -6.90
C PHE A 59 15.30 3.29 -6.01
N PRO A 60 15.84 4.43 -6.46
CA PRO A 60 16.71 5.27 -5.63
C PRO A 60 16.00 5.73 -4.35
N GLU A 61 14.67 5.82 -4.38
CA GLU A 61 13.82 6.19 -3.23
C GLU A 61 13.65 5.08 -2.20
N ARG A 62 14.18 3.87 -2.42
CA ARG A 62 13.96 2.73 -1.53
C ARG A 62 14.44 2.99 -0.10
N ALA A 63 15.57 3.66 0.08
CA ALA A 63 16.05 4.05 1.40
C ALA A 63 15.09 5.03 2.11
N ALA A 64 14.52 5.97 1.36
CA ALA A 64 13.52 6.91 1.87
C ALA A 64 12.22 6.19 2.23
N PHE A 65 11.75 5.28 1.38
CA PHE A 65 10.58 4.44 1.67
C PHE A 65 10.79 3.52 2.87
N ASP A 66 11.96 2.90 3.00
CA ASP A 66 12.30 2.03 4.14
C ASP A 66 12.33 2.83 5.44
N LYS A 67 12.86 4.05 5.40
CA LYS A 67 12.81 4.99 6.54
C LYS A 67 11.37 5.35 6.91
N ALA A 68 10.54 5.72 5.92
CA ALA A 68 9.16 6.13 6.14
C ALA A 68 8.25 4.98 6.63
N SER A 69 8.50 3.76 6.17
CA SER A 69 7.71 2.57 6.54
C SER A 69 8.24 1.80 7.75
N ARG A 70 9.37 2.22 8.35
CA ARG A 70 10.04 1.49 9.45
C ARG A 70 9.12 1.25 10.65
N THR A 71 8.37 2.27 11.06
CA THR A 71 7.44 2.20 12.21
C THR A 71 6.21 1.33 11.92
N LEU A 72 5.81 1.22 10.65
CA LEU A 72 4.70 0.35 10.22
C LEU A 72 5.14 -1.11 10.16
N ARG A 73 6.37 -1.38 9.69
CA ARG A 73 6.93 -2.74 9.72
C ARG A 73 7.02 -3.32 11.13
N SER A 74 7.36 -2.51 12.13
CA SER A 74 7.37 -2.98 13.53
C SER A 74 5.98 -3.35 14.06
N ARG A 75 4.90 -2.91 13.38
CA ARG A 75 3.50 -3.28 13.69
C ARG A 75 3.03 -4.51 12.89
N GLY A 76 3.93 -5.20 12.18
CA GLY A 76 3.59 -6.36 11.35
C GLY A 76 3.06 -6.01 9.95
N CYS A 77 3.10 -4.74 9.53
CA CYS A 77 2.70 -4.36 8.18
C CYS A 77 3.72 -4.85 7.13
N ARG A 78 3.18 -5.26 5.98
CA ARG A 78 3.93 -5.59 4.76
C ARG A 78 3.89 -4.41 3.80
N HIS A 79 4.67 -4.49 2.73
CA HIS A 79 4.69 -3.44 1.71
C HIS A 79 4.99 -4.02 0.34
N ARG A 80 4.60 -3.27 -0.69
CA ARG A 80 4.83 -3.57 -2.09
C ARG A 80 5.34 -2.33 -2.82
N ASP A 81 6.47 -2.48 -3.48
CA ASP A 81 7.06 -1.47 -4.35
C ASP A 81 6.75 -1.81 -5.81
N PHE A 82 6.42 -0.82 -6.62
CA PHE A 82 6.19 -0.98 -8.06
C PHE A 82 6.31 0.38 -8.77
N PRO A 83 6.63 0.40 -10.08
CA PRO A 83 6.59 1.62 -10.87
C PRO A 83 5.16 1.90 -11.34
N CYS A 84 4.75 3.17 -11.34
CA CYS A 84 3.52 3.57 -12.05
C CYS A 84 3.65 3.25 -13.55
N GLN A 85 2.64 2.63 -14.16
CA GLN A 85 2.66 2.27 -15.58
C GLN A 85 2.65 3.46 -16.54
N GLY A 86 2.25 4.65 -16.08
CA GLY A 86 2.22 5.87 -16.91
C GLY A 86 3.51 6.68 -16.82
N CYS A 87 3.84 7.17 -15.62
CA CYS A 87 5.00 8.04 -15.41
C CYS A 87 6.24 7.32 -14.86
N HIS A 88 6.19 6.00 -14.66
CA HIS A 88 7.28 5.17 -14.10
C HIS A 88 7.79 5.62 -12.73
N ARG A 89 7.04 6.50 -12.04
CA ARG A 89 7.34 6.94 -10.68
C ARG A 89 7.29 5.76 -9.73
N ALA A 90 8.25 5.69 -8.81
CA ALA A 90 8.27 4.68 -7.77
C ALA A 90 7.05 4.86 -6.84
N VAL A 91 6.36 3.77 -6.53
CA VAL A 91 5.23 3.74 -5.60
C VAL A 91 5.48 2.63 -4.59
N ARG A 92 5.26 2.91 -3.30
CA ARG A 92 5.19 1.90 -2.25
C ARG A 92 3.80 1.92 -1.63
N VAL A 93 3.13 0.77 -1.61
CA VAL A 93 1.90 0.57 -0.85
C VAL A 93 2.25 -0.27 0.38
N VAL A 94 1.93 0.25 1.56
CA VAL A 94 2.04 -0.43 2.86
C VAL A 94 0.67 -0.98 3.23
N TYR A 95 0.61 -2.22 3.69
CA TYR A 95 -0.65 -2.90 4.01
C TYR A 95 -0.46 -3.91 5.15
N GLY A 96 -1.50 -4.08 5.97
CA GLY A 96 -1.65 -5.18 6.91
C GLY A 96 -2.15 -6.45 6.21
N ALA A 97 -1.74 -7.62 6.69
CA ALA A 97 -2.24 -8.91 6.22
C ALA A 97 -2.94 -9.63 7.39
N PHE A 98 -4.23 -9.91 7.22
CA PHE A 98 -5.10 -10.53 8.22
C PHE A 98 -5.56 -11.89 7.72
N GLU A 99 -5.07 -12.95 8.35
CA GLU A 99 -5.54 -14.31 8.08
C GLU A 99 -6.88 -14.54 8.76
N PHE A 100 -7.87 -15.04 8.03
CA PHE A 100 -9.21 -15.30 8.58
C PHE A 100 -9.74 -16.72 8.34
N ALA A 101 -9.09 -17.52 7.48
CA ALA A 101 -9.45 -18.92 7.27
C ALA A 101 -8.32 -19.71 6.58
N MET A 102 -7.43 -20.32 7.38
CA MET A 102 -6.28 -21.23 7.07
C MET A 102 -5.31 -20.86 5.93
N SER A 103 -5.79 -20.25 4.85
CA SER A 103 -5.03 -19.73 3.70
C SER A 103 -5.71 -18.52 3.05
N SER A 104 -6.78 -18.00 3.66
CA SER A 104 -7.48 -16.81 3.18
C SER A 104 -7.00 -15.58 3.93
N TYR A 105 -6.55 -14.58 3.18
CA TYR A 105 -6.03 -13.32 3.70
C TYR A 105 -6.90 -12.14 3.26
N LEU A 106 -7.14 -11.21 4.18
CA LEU A 106 -7.56 -9.85 3.88
C LEU A 106 -6.32 -8.96 3.91
N PHE A 107 -6.20 -8.10 2.92
CA PHE A 107 -5.15 -7.09 2.86
C PHE A 107 -5.76 -5.73 3.09
N ILE A 108 -5.36 -5.11 4.21
CA ILE A 108 -5.85 -3.80 4.64
C ILE A 108 -4.80 -2.78 4.22
N PRO A 109 -5.09 -1.88 3.28
CA PRO A 109 -4.16 -0.79 2.98
C PRO A 109 -3.95 0.10 4.21
N GLU A 110 -2.71 0.52 4.43
CA GLU A 110 -2.32 1.40 5.54
C GLU A 110 -1.69 2.69 5.03
N GLN A 111 -0.93 2.62 3.94
CA GLN A 111 -0.27 3.82 3.43
C GLN A 111 0.10 3.68 1.96
N VAL A 112 0.11 4.81 1.26
CA VAL A 112 0.74 4.92 -0.07
C VAL A 112 1.83 5.97 0.01
N LEU A 113 3.04 5.59 -0.40
CA LEU A 113 4.21 6.46 -0.51
C LEU A 113 4.57 6.61 -1.98
N LEU A 114 4.88 7.83 -2.38
CA LEU A 114 5.24 8.18 -3.76
C LEU A 114 6.71 8.63 -3.79
N GLY A 115 7.47 8.09 -4.73
CA GLY A 115 8.87 8.46 -4.94
C GLY A 115 8.99 9.88 -5.47
N THR A 116 10.17 10.37 -5.78
CA THR A 116 10.30 11.68 -6.45
C THR A 116 9.79 11.59 -7.89
N PRO A 117 9.23 12.67 -8.45
CA PRO A 117 8.99 12.73 -9.89
C PRO A 117 10.32 12.49 -10.62
N ARG A 118 10.33 11.64 -11.65
CA ARG A 118 11.48 11.62 -12.57
C ARG A 118 11.43 12.91 -13.40
N PRO A 119 12.54 13.65 -13.53
CA PRO A 119 12.62 14.82 -14.38
C PRO A 119 12.48 14.45 -15.87
#